data_AF-A0A4S2GA07-F1
#
_entry.id   AF-A0A4S2GA07-F1
#
_cell.length_a   1.000
_cell.length_b   1.000
_cell.length_c   1.000
_cell.angle_alpha   90.00
_cell.angle_beta   90.00
_cell.angle_gamma   90.00
#
_symmetry.space_group_name_H-M   'P 1'
#
loop_
_entity.id
_entity.type
_entity.pdbx_description
1 polymer ?
#
loop_
_entity_poly.entity_id
_entity_poly.type
_entity_poly.pdbx_seq_one_letter_code
_entity_poly.pdbx_strand_id
1 'polypeptide(L)' 'MKKVFSTIKERWKAQIPIFFQWIIGIGTGVAAVALAIQMALTSGGATIPEWWESLYPYLIGIGAGMTATAKFTQKH' A
#
# COMPACT_ATOMS: atom_id res chain seq x y z
N MET A 1 29.33 -7.34 10.39
CA MET A 1 28.51 -6.12 10.35
C MET A 1 28.70 -5.27 9.09
N LYS A 2 29.93 -4.92 8.67
CA LYS A 2 30.19 -4.13 7.42
C LYS A 2 29.50 -4.70 6.17
N LYS A 3 29.54 -6.02 5.98
CA LYS A 3 28.91 -6.71 4.84
C LYS A 3 27.38 -6.58 4.82
N VAL A 4 26.73 -6.67 5.98
CA VAL A 4 25.27 -6.50 6.10
C VAL A 4 24.87 -5.06 5.76
N PHE A 5 25.62 -4.08 6.28
CA PHE A 5 25.41 -2.67 5.97
C PHE A 5 25.63 -2.35 4.48
N SER A 6 26.66 -2.92 3.84
CA SER A 6 26.89 -2.71 2.41
C SER A 6 25.80 -3.32 1.55
N THR A 7 25.33 -4.52 1.86
CA THR A 7 24.23 -5.18 1.13
C THR A 7 22.90 -4.45 1.29
N ILE A 8 22.60 -3.91 2.48
CA ILE A 8 21.40 -3.08 2.69
C ILE A 8 21.49 -1.79 1.86
N LYS A 9 22.67 -1.15 1.82
CA LYS A 9 22.92 0.06 1.03
C LYS A 9 22.81 -0.19 -0.48
N GLU A 10 23.26 -1.35 -0.96
CA GLU A 10 23.13 -1.77 -2.36
C GLU A 10 21.68 -2.11 -2.73
N ARG A 11 20.94 -2.79 -1.85
CA ARG A 11 19.51 -3.06 -2.03
C ARG A 11 18.67 -1.79 -2.08
N TRP A 12 19.03 -0.77 -1.31
CA TRP A 12 18.42 0.56 -1.38
C TRP A 12 18.67 1.27 -2.72
N LYS A 13 19.70 0.88 -3.47
CA LYS A 13 20.01 1.40 -4.81
C LYS A 13 19.47 0.52 -5.94
N ALA A 14 18.84 -0.62 -5.63
CA ALA A 14 18.26 -1.47 -6.63
C ALA A 14 16.98 -0.82 -7.17
N GLN A 15 16.89 -0.71 -8.49
CA GLN A 15 15.65 -0.32 -9.17
C GLN A 15 14.59 -1.40 -8.94
N ILE A 16 13.36 -0.95 -8.68
CA ILE A 16 12.22 -1.88 -8.59
C ILE A 16 12.01 -2.55 -9.95
N PRO A 17 11.86 -3.89 -10.00
CA PRO A 17 11.38 -4.57 -11.20
C PRO A 17 9.99 -4.05 -11.58
N ILE A 18 9.72 -3.86 -12.86
CA ILE A 18 8.45 -3.34 -13.37
C ILE A 18 7.25 -4.05 -12.73
N PHE A 19 7.31 -5.39 -12.61
CA PHE A 19 6.31 -6.22 -11.94
C PHE A 19 5.89 -5.72 -10.55
N PHE A 20 6.84 -5.29 -9.72
CA PHE A 20 6.54 -4.76 -8.38
C PHE A 20 5.91 -3.36 -8.43
N GLN A 21 6.17 -2.55 -9.45
CA GLN A 21 5.45 -1.28 -9.66
C GLN A 21 3.97 -1.52 -9.93
N TRP A 22 3.65 -2.57 -10.72
CA TRP A 22 2.26 -2.97 -10.96
C TRP A 22 1.56 -3.40 -9.68
N ILE A 23 2.23 -4.21 -8.85
CA ILE A 23 1.68 -4.63 -7.55
C ILE A 23 1.42 -3.42 -6.65
N ILE A 24 2.37 -2.48 -6.57
CA ILE A 24 2.21 -1.24 -5.79
C ILE A 24 1.02 -0.45 -6.31
N GLY A 25 0.91 -0.27 -7.63
CA GLY A 25 -0.19 0.49 -8.26
C GLY A 25 -1.57 -0.16 -8.06
N ILE A 26 -1.67 -1.47 -8.20
CA ILE A 26 -2.92 -2.20 -7.93
C ILE A 26 -3.27 -2.09 -6.44
N GLY A 27 -2.31 -2.29 -5.54
CA GLY A 27 -2.52 -2.21 -4.11
C GLY A 27 -2.96 -0.82 -3.63
N THR A 28 -2.34 0.25 -4.12
CA THR A 28 -2.80 1.61 -3.82
C THR A 28 -4.14 1.93 -4.46
N GLY A 29 -4.43 1.38 -5.64
CA GLY A 29 -5.76 1.49 -6.27
C GLY A 29 -6.87 0.88 -5.41
N VAL A 30 -6.67 -0.33 -4.89
CA VAL A 30 -7.61 -1.00 -3.98
C VAL A 30 -7.85 -0.14 -2.72
N ALA A 31 -6.79 0.39 -2.11
CA ALA A 31 -6.90 1.25 -0.94
C ALA A 31 -7.68 2.55 -1.24
N ALA A 32 -7.46 3.16 -2.41
CA ALA A 32 -8.17 4.36 -2.83
C ALA A 32 -9.68 4.11 -3.05
N VAL A 33 -10.02 2.98 -3.69
CA VAL A 33 -11.43 2.58 -3.89
C VAL A 33 -12.10 2.30 -2.55
N ALA A 34 -11.42 1.59 -1.64
CA ALA A 34 -11.96 1.33 -0.30
C ALA A 34 -12.26 2.61 0.47
N LEU A 35 -11.37 3.61 0.40
CA LEU A 35 -11.59 4.92 0.98
C LEU A 35 -12.81 5.62 0.37
N ALA A 36 -12.95 5.59 -0.95
CA ALA A 36 -14.08 6.20 -1.65
C ALA A 36 -15.42 5.58 -1.21
N ILE A 37 -15.48 4.24 -1.07
CA ILE A 37 -16.66 3.53 -0.57
C ILE A 37 -16.97 3.96 0.87
N GLN A 38 -15.98 3.97 1.76
CA GLN A 38 -16.18 4.39 3.14
C GLN A 38 -16.70 5.82 3.25
N MET A 39 -16.15 6.75 2.45
CA MET A 39 -16.62 8.13 2.43
C MET A 39 -18.06 8.23 1.91
N ALA A 40 -18.42 7.49 0.86
CA ALA A 40 -19.76 7.48 0.30
C ALA A 40 -20.81 6.94 1.30
N LEU A 41 -20.47 5.87 2.03
CA LEU A 41 -21.34 5.32 3.07
C LEU A 41 -21.53 6.32 4.22
N THR A 42 -20.44 6.95 4.67
CA THR A 42 -20.46 7.91 5.77
C THR A 42 -21.21 9.19 5.39
N SER A 43 -20.99 9.73 4.20
CA SER A 43 -21.65 10.96 3.72
C SER A 43 -23.12 10.75 3.37
N GLY A 44 -23.49 9.53 2.93
CA GLY A 44 -24.87 9.15 2.69
C GLY A 44 -25.68 8.82 3.95
N GLY A 45 -25.04 8.80 5.13
CA GLY A 45 -25.70 8.40 6.38
C GLY A 45 -26.17 6.94 6.38
N ALA A 46 -25.54 6.08 5.57
CA ALA A 46 -25.91 4.68 5.48
C ALA A 46 -25.45 3.91 6.71
N THR A 47 -26.25 2.94 7.16
CA THR A 47 -25.81 1.96 8.15
C THR A 47 -24.75 1.07 7.52
N ILE A 48 -23.52 1.18 8.02
CA ILE A 48 -22.39 0.41 7.51
C ILE A 48 -22.53 -1.04 7.99
N PRO A 49 -22.43 -2.03 7.10
CA PRO A 49 -22.54 -3.41 7.50
C PRO A 49 -21.26 -3.86 8.22
N GLU A 50 -21.41 -4.70 9.25
CA GLU A 50 -20.32 -5.13 10.14
C GLU A 50 -19.15 -5.81 9.39
N TRP A 51 -19.46 -6.59 8.35
CA TRP A 51 -18.43 -7.24 7.54
C TRP A 51 -17.52 -6.23 6.83
N TRP A 52 -18.06 -5.06 6.46
CA TRP A 52 -17.30 -3.99 5.82
C TRP A 52 -16.43 -3.26 6.84
N GLU A 53 -16.95 -2.98 8.03
CA GLU A 53 -16.16 -2.36 9.11
C GLU A 53 -14.96 -3.24 9.53
N SER A 54 -15.15 -4.56 9.52
CA SER A 54 -14.06 -5.52 9.78
C SER A 54 -13.03 -5.55 8.64
N LEU A 55 -13.47 -5.50 7.38
CA LEU A 55 -12.59 -5.61 6.20
C LEU A 55 -11.84 -4.30 5.87
N TYR A 56 -12.51 -3.16 6.01
CA TYR A 56 -12.02 -1.85 5.57
C TYR A 56 -10.63 -1.47 6.11
N PRO A 57 -10.31 -1.67 7.41
CA PRO A 57 -8.97 -1.40 7.95
C PRO A 57 -7.84 -2.16 7.23
N TYR A 58 -8.10 -3.39 6.78
CA TYR A 58 -7.12 -4.18 6.05
C TYR A 58 -6.91 -3.63 4.63
N LEU A 59 -7.99 -3.21 3.96
CA LEU A 59 -7.93 -2.66 2.60
C LEU A 59 -7.17 -1.33 2.57
N ILE A 60 -7.44 -0.43 3.52
CA ILE A 60 -6.72 0.84 3.59
C ILE A 60 -5.25 0.65 4.00
N GLY A 61 -4.97 -0.37 4.82
CA GLY A 61 -3.61 -0.76 5.22
C GLY A 61 -2.71 -1.21 4.06
N ILE A 62 -3.29 -1.73 2.97
CA ILE A 62 -2.51 -2.10 1.76
C ILE A 62 -1.77 -0.88 1.22
N GLY A 63 -2.41 0.29 1.17
CA GLY A 63 -1.78 1.52 0.69
C GLY A 63 -0.54 1.90 1.49
N ALA A 64 -0.60 1.77 2.82
CA ALA A 64 0.53 2.02 3.73
C ALA A 64 1.66 1.00 3.53
N GLY A 65 1.33 -0.29 3.39
CA GLY A 65 2.30 -1.34 3.09
C GLY A 65 3.02 -1.10 1.77
N MET A 66 2.28 -0.74 0.73
CA MET A 66 2.83 -0.49 -0.62
C MET A 66 3.68 0.78 -0.68
N THR A 67 3.32 1.83 0.06
CA THR A 67 4.16 3.05 0.15
C THR A 67 5.42 2.82 0.97
N ALA A 68 5.36 2.02 2.03
CA ALA A 68 6.54 1.63 2.79
C ALA A 68 7.51 0.82 1.93
N THR A 69 7.02 -0.18 1.19
CA THR A 69 7.87 -0.98 0.28
C THR A 69 8.45 -0.14 -0.86
N ALA A 70 7.66 0.78 -1.42
CA ALA A 70 8.15 1.72 -2.44
C ALA A 70 9.25 2.67 -1.94
N LYS A 71 9.27 2.99 -0.63
CA LYS A 71 10.28 3.88 -0.03
C LYS A 71 11.63 3.19 0.14
N PHE A 72 11.66 1.86 0.23
CA PHE A 72 12.90 1.09 0.34
C PHE A 72 13.59 0.83 -1.00
N THR A 73 13.13 1.48 -2.07
CA THR A 73 13.56 1.20 -3.44
C THR A 73 13.75 2.47 -4.23
N GLN A 74 14.76 2.51 -5.11
CA GLN A 74 14.94 3.63 -6.02
C GLN A 74 13.89 3.60 -7.12
N LYS A 75 13.16 4.70 -7.28
CA LYS A 75 12.37 4.97 -8.48
C LYS A 75 13.35 5.19 -9.65
N HIS A 76 13.02 4.61 -10.80
CA HIS A 76 13.71 4.91 -12.07
C HIS A 76 13.69 6.40 -12.36
#